data_AF-A0A4S0MKC5-F1
#
_entry.id   AF-A0A4S0MKC5-F1
#
_cell.length_a   1.000
_cell.length_b   1.000
_cell.length_c   1.000
_cell.angle_alpha   90.00
_cell.angle_beta   90.00
_cell.angle_gamma   90.00
#
_symmetry.space_group_name_H-M   'P 1'
#
loop_
_entity.id
_entity.type
_entity.pdbx_description
1 polymer ?
#
loop_
_entity_poly.entity_id
_entity_poly.type
_entity_poly.pdbx_seq_one_letter_code
_entity_poly.pdbx_strand_id
1 'polypeptide(L)'
;HLSGFIKVARNATAQKLSEDRQLAFLELGEKIRELDSVAEVAFAAAEIMARNLQGATRAGYGIVDPIAETVEMLPDWRAPGMFTVAGQHQFR
;
A
#
# COMPACT_ATOMS: atom_id res chain seq x y z
N HIS A 1 -23.37 -47.96 -5.06
CA HIS A 1 -23.87 -46.64 -4.59
C HIS A 1 -22.73 -45.96 -3.83
N LEU A 2 -22.00 -45.04 -4.45
CA LEU A 2 -21.00 -44.21 -3.76
C LEU A 2 -21.23 -42.76 -4.17
N SER A 3 -21.83 -42.01 -3.27
CA SER A 3 -22.15 -40.58 -3.44
C SER A 3 -20.89 -39.78 -3.12
N GLY A 4 -20.25 -39.20 -4.14
CA GLY A 4 -19.14 -38.27 -3.95
C GLY A 4 -19.65 -36.89 -3.55
N PHE A 5 -19.16 -36.34 -2.43
CA PHE A 5 -19.42 -34.96 -2.04
C PHE A 5 -18.40 -34.03 -2.68
N ILE A 6 -18.85 -33.09 -3.50
CA ILE A 6 -18.01 -31.96 -3.98
C ILE A 6 -18.09 -30.85 -2.94
N LYS A 7 -16.96 -30.54 -2.29
CA LYS A 7 -16.86 -29.38 -1.40
C LYS A 7 -16.38 -28.18 -2.22
N VAL A 8 -17.30 -27.29 -2.60
CA VAL A 8 -16.93 -26.01 -3.23
C VAL A 8 -16.70 -24.98 -2.12
N ALA A 9 -15.44 -24.70 -1.80
CA ALA A 9 -15.08 -23.58 -0.94
C ALA A 9 -14.92 -22.32 -1.82
N ARG A 10 -15.95 -21.48 -1.86
CA ARG A 10 -15.88 -20.19 -2.56
C ARG A 10 -15.21 -19.19 -1.62
N ASN A 11 -13.98 -18.78 -1.94
CA ASN A 11 -13.19 -17.89 -1.10
C ASN A 11 -13.60 -16.43 -1.35
N ALA A 12 -14.73 -16.00 -0.76
CA ALA A 12 -15.29 -14.66 -0.93
C ALA A 12 -14.31 -13.53 -0.51
N THR A 13 -13.34 -13.84 0.35
CA THR A 13 -12.29 -12.92 0.82
C THR A 13 -11.38 -12.42 -0.30
N ALA A 14 -11.03 -13.27 -1.27
CA ALA A 14 -10.12 -12.88 -2.35
C ALA A 14 -10.81 -11.94 -3.36
N GLN A 15 -12.08 -12.19 -3.63
CA GLN A 15 -12.90 -11.35 -4.52
C GLN A 15 -13.10 -9.97 -3.90
N LYS A 16 -13.49 -9.90 -2.63
CA LYS A 16 -13.70 -8.64 -1.93
C LYS A 16 -12.40 -7.83 -1.78
N LEU A 17 -11.29 -8.49 -1.46
CA LEU A 17 -9.98 -7.83 -1.39
C LEU A 17 -9.52 -7.29 -2.75
N SER A 18 -9.86 -7.99 -3.85
CA SER A 18 -9.57 -7.54 -5.21
C SER A 18 -10.42 -6.32 -5.59
N GLU A 19 -11.70 -6.29 -5.20
CA GLU A 19 -12.60 -5.17 -5.42
C GLU A 19 -12.16 -3.93 -4.63
N ASP A 20 -11.84 -4.08 -3.34
CA ASP A 20 -11.33 -3.01 -2.48
C ASP A 20 -10.01 -2.45 -3.04
N ARG A 21 -9.14 -3.34 -3.54
CA ARG A 21 -7.89 -2.95 -4.22
C ARG A 21 -8.13 -2.19 -5.52
N GLN A 22 -9.09 -2.61 -6.35
CA GLN A 22 -9.42 -1.92 -7.59
C GLN A 22 -9.99 -0.51 -7.32
N LEU A 23 -10.84 -0.37 -6.31
CA LEU A 23 -11.36 0.94 -5.89
C LEU A 23 -10.25 1.86 -5.38
N ALA A 24 -9.32 1.32 -4.56
CA ALA A 24 -8.16 2.06 -4.10
C ALA A 24 -7.26 2.56 -5.26
N PHE A 25 -7.07 1.76 -6.30
CA PHE A 25 -6.32 2.18 -7.49
C PHE A 25 -7.05 3.24 -8.32
N LEU A 26 -8.38 3.16 -8.40
CA LEU A 26 -9.19 4.18 -9.08
C LEU A 26 -9.11 5.53 -8.35
N GLU A 27 -9.24 5.53 -7.02
CA GLU A 27 -9.11 6.71 -6.17
C GLU A 27 -7.71 7.34 -6.29
N LEU A 28 -6.67 6.49 -6.35
CA LEU A 28 -5.30 6.94 -6.59
C LEU A 28 -5.14 7.59 -7.97
N GLY A 29 -5.69 6.99 -9.02
CA GLY A 29 -5.62 7.52 -10.39
C GLY A 29 -6.25 8.91 -10.53
N GLU A 30 -7.35 9.17 -9.81
CA GLU A 30 -7.99 10.49 -9.78
C GLU A 30 -7.15 11.50 -8.98
N LYS A 31 -6.60 11.10 -7.82
CA LYS A 31 -5.75 11.98 -6.99
C LYS A 31 -4.44 12.36 -7.66
N ILE A 32 -3.84 11.48 -8.47
CA ILE A 32 -2.61 11.78 -9.24
C ILE A 32 -2.80 12.98 -10.18
N ARG A 33 -4.03 13.22 -10.66
CA ARG A 33 -4.33 14.32 -11.58
C ARG A 33 -4.46 15.68 -10.88
N GLU A 34 -4.61 15.68 -9.56
CA GLU A 34 -4.90 16.87 -8.73
C GLU A 34 -3.72 17.29 -7.82
N LEU A 35 -2.63 16.53 -7.79
CA LEU A 35 -1.52 16.72 -6.83
C LEU A 35 -0.28 17.33 -7.51
N ASP A 36 0.23 18.40 -6.92
CA ASP A 36 1.27 19.26 -7.50
C ASP A 36 2.70 18.70 -7.29
N SER A 37 2.87 17.64 -6.50
CA SER A 37 4.17 17.00 -6.25
C SER A 37 4.11 15.47 -6.13
N VAL A 38 5.21 14.80 -6.54
CA VAL A 38 5.39 13.34 -6.41
C VAL A 38 5.25 12.86 -4.96
N ALA A 39 5.68 13.68 -4.00
CA ALA A 39 5.61 13.35 -2.57
C ALA A 39 4.16 13.30 -2.05
N GLU A 40 3.31 14.23 -2.49
CA GLU A 40 1.89 14.25 -2.11
C GLU A 40 1.13 13.07 -2.70
N VAL A 41 1.41 12.73 -3.96
CA VAL A 41 0.88 11.53 -4.62
C VAL A 41 1.27 10.28 -3.85
N ALA A 42 2.56 10.12 -3.55
CA ALA A 42 3.08 9.00 -2.81
C ALA A 42 2.46 8.88 -1.42
N PHE A 43 2.29 10.00 -0.71
CA PHE A 43 1.65 10.00 0.60
C PHE A 43 0.18 9.57 0.51
N ALA A 44 -0.60 10.13 -0.41
CA ALA A 44 -2.00 9.79 -0.59
C ALA A 44 -2.19 8.30 -0.96
N ALA A 45 -1.34 7.79 -1.86
CA ALA A 45 -1.33 6.37 -2.22
C ALA A 45 -1.03 5.47 -1.01
N ALA A 46 -0.03 5.83 -0.21
CA ALA A 46 0.37 5.09 0.97
C ALA A 46 -0.75 5.07 2.03
N GLU A 47 -1.42 6.19 2.26
CA GLU A 47 -2.56 6.28 3.18
C GLU A 47 -3.72 5.38 2.73
N ILE A 48 -4.12 5.46 1.46
CA ILE A 48 -5.21 4.64 0.91
C ILE A 48 -4.88 3.16 1.07
N MET A 49 -3.66 2.75 0.74
CA MET A 49 -3.22 1.36 0.89
C MET A 49 -3.23 0.91 2.36
N ALA A 50 -2.75 1.74 3.28
CA ALA A 50 -2.72 1.41 4.70
C ALA A 50 -4.12 1.24 5.30
N ARG A 51 -5.09 2.09 4.93
CA ARG A 51 -6.48 1.97 5.40
C ARG A 51 -7.16 0.66 4.95
N ASN A 52 -6.72 0.08 3.84
CA ASN A 52 -7.27 -1.16 3.29
C ASN A 52 -6.54 -2.43 3.79
N LEU A 53 -5.46 -2.28 4.55
CA LEU A 53 -4.68 -3.40 5.10
C LEU A 53 -4.85 -3.47 6.62
N GLN A 54 -5.54 -4.52 7.11
CA GLN A 54 -5.67 -4.76 8.55
C GLN A 54 -4.29 -4.96 9.19
N GLY A 55 -4.00 -4.16 10.23
CA GLY A 55 -2.75 -4.25 10.99
C GLY A 55 -1.57 -3.46 10.40
N ALA A 56 -1.78 -2.65 9.36
CA ALA A 56 -0.72 -1.77 8.85
C ALA A 56 -0.30 -0.74 9.92
N THR A 57 0.98 -0.74 10.30
CA THR A 57 1.55 0.24 11.22
C THR A 57 2.13 1.46 10.50
N ARG A 58 2.48 1.28 9.22
CA ARG A 58 3.09 2.29 8.35
C ARG A 58 2.92 1.92 6.88
N ALA A 59 2.85 2.93 6.01
CA ALA A 59 2.98 2.80 4.57
C ALA A 59 3.68 4.04 4.00
N GLY A 60 4.50 3.86 2.97
CA GLY A 60 5.22 4.95 2.35
C GLY A 60 5.94 4.49 1.08
N TYR A 61 6.55 5.44 0.39
CA TYR A 61 7.35 5.19 -0.80
C TYR A 61 8.78 5.69 -0.57
N GLY A 62 9.74 5.03 -1.21
CA GLY A 62 11.14 5.43 -1.17
C GLY A 62 11.76 5.40 -2.55
N ILE A 63 12.77 6.24 -2.77
CA ILE A 63 13.57 6.29 -3.98
C ILE A 63 14.91 5.64 -3.66
N VAL A 64 15.25 4.57 -4.38
CA VAL A 64 16.49 3.83 -4.18
C VAL A 64 17.56 4.34 -5.13
N ASP A 65 18.71 4.72 -4.57
CA ASP A 65 19.96 4.89 -5.31
C ASP A 65 20.85 3.65 -5.07
N PRO A 66 21.00 2.76 -6.07
CA PRO A 66 21.79 1.54 -5.91
C PRO A 66 23.31 1.77 -5.98
N ILE A 67 23.76 2.92 -6.49
CA ILE A 67 25.19 3.26 -6.58
C ILE A 67 25.65 3.84 -5.25
N ALA A 68 24.88 4.78 -4.70
CA ALA A 68 25.14 5.37 -3.39
C ALA A 68 24.68 4.46 -2.22
N GLU A 69 23.93 3.41 -2.53
CA GLU A 69 23.39 2.43 -1.57
C GLU A 69 22.51 3.11 -0.51
N THR A 70 21.70 4.04 -0.98
CA THR A 70 20.76 4.79 -0.16
C THR A 70 19.32 4.61 -0.62
N VAL A 71 18.40 4.78 0.32
CA VAL A 71 16.99 4.96 0.06
C VAL A 71 16.54 6.29 0.67
N GLU A 72 16.01 7.17 -0.17
CA GLU A 72 15.31 8.38 0.29
C GLU A 72 13.86 8.02 0.53
N MET A 73 13.47 7.95 1.81
CA MET A 73 12.09 7.69 2.19
C MET A 73 11.30 8.99 2.13
N LEU A 74 10.28 9.04 1.28
CA LEU A 74 9.32 10.14 1.22
C LEU A 74 8.47 10.18 2.51
N PRO A 75 7.73 11.27 2.77
CA PRO A 75 6.80 11.32 3.89
C PRO A 75 5.87 10.10 3.93
N ASP A 76 5.81 9.43 5.08
CA ASP A 76 5.09 8.16 5.27
C ASP A 76 3.81 8.34 6.08
N TRP A 77 2.76 7.62 5.67
CA TRP A 77 1.56 7.42 6.50
C TRP A 77 1.89 6.49 7.66
N ARG A 78 1.37 6.81 8.84
CA ARG A 78 1.65 6.08 10.08
C ARG A 78 0.43 5.93 10.96
N ALA A 79 0.34 4.80 11.64
CA ALA A 79 -0.59 4.64 12.74
C ALA A 79 -0.23 5.57 13.91
N PRO A 80 -1.22 6.00 14.73
CA PRO A 80 -0.95 6.79 15.92
C PRO A 80 0.09 6.13 16.84
N GLY A 81 1.06 6.91 17.30
CA GLY A 81 2.16 6.42 18.16
C GLY A 81 3.37 5.84 17.42
N MET A 82 3.36 5.78 16.08
CA MET A 82 4.51 5.30 15.29
C MET A 82 5.42 6.44 14.82
N PHE A 83 6.73 6.19 14.86
CA PHE A 83 7.75 7.11 14.35
C PHE A 83 7.88 7.06 12.83
N THR A 84 8.24 8.21 12.25
CA THR A 84 8.54 8.35 10.81
C THR A 84 9.84 7.64 10.46
N VAL A 85 9.88 7.12 9.25
CA VAL A 85 11.11 6.67 8.58
C VAL A 85 11.45 7.59 7.42
N ALA A 86 10.80 8.74 7.27
CA ALA A 86 11.14 9.70 6.23
C ALA A 86 12.60 10.16 6.36
N GLY A 87 13.19 10.51 5.22
CA GLY A 87 14.58 10.89 5.09
C GLY A 87 15.47 9.79 4.52
N GLN A 88 16.76 10.07 4.48
CA GLN A 88 17.74 9.22 3.81
C GLN A 88 18.24 8.11 4.73
N HIS A 89 18.25 6.89 4.22
CA HIS A 89 18.81 5.72 4.90
C HIS A 89 19.84 5.05 4.02
N GLN A 90 20.89 4.53 4.65
CA GLN A 90 21.86 3.66 3.99
C GLN A 90 21.44 2.22 4.21
N PHE A 91 21.56 1.38 3.18
CA PHE A 91 21.29 -0.04 3.32
C PHE A 91 22.59 -0.84 3.30
N ARG A 92 23.50 -0.55 4.25
CA ARG A 92 24.69 -1.35 4.59
C ARG A 92 25.10 -1.18 6.05
#